data_AF-D8DXC7-F1
#
_entry.id   AF-D8DXC7-F1
#
_cell.length_a   1.000
_cell.length_b   1.000
_cell.length_c   1.000
_cell.angle_alpha   90.00
_cell.angle_beta   90.00
_cell.angle_gamma   90.00
#
_symmetry.space_group_name_H-M   'P 1'
#
loop_
_entity.id
_entity.type
_entity.pdbx_description
1 polymer ?
#
loop_
_entity_poly.entity_id
_entity_poly.type
_entity_poly.pdbx_seq_one_letter_code
_entity_poly.pdbx_strand_id
1 'polypeptide(L)'
;MSFHPLHTDIPLPEKMNNPFFYEPHPLCLLAAKEIQAHIPQLQLNEGKMFGTLIVKRGEELGYLAAYSGQIEAIDEKHISEENYFVPAVFDYLNPKGYFKINEHRISLINKEITKLSTSYQQLKLRQEYQNLEEKSKALIVEKQTAMKIAKAKRDKTRQTRILTEEEQLTMTRESQYLKAEVHRAKLQYKEKLQLLRQEIEKNDQKIALLKLSRKQQSDQLQQWLFSQFNILNKEGKTKNLLDIFQDTAAKIPPAGSGECCEPKLLQYAFANHYEPICMAMFWWGPSPKTEIRHHLHYYPACNGKCKPILLWMLQGLNIEDNLLNLQKKQELEEIYSDHDLIVVYKPAGMLSVPGKNIRESVLSILKERYPKATGPMIVHRLDMATSGLLVVTKNLEAYINLQKQFAEHTIKKRYVALLEHIPDQSIGIVDLPLLPDIMDRPRQKVDKKNGKKAITKYQVIAQNRVWLYPLTGRTHQLRMHCAHEEGLNNPILGDNLYGKPADRLYLHAEYLEFTHPSTGKRIHFEYKAPF
;
A
#
# COMPACT_ATOMS: atom_id res chain seq x y z
N MET A 1 -12.10 -27.03 25.10
CA MET A 1 -12.40 -25.62 25.44
C MET A 1 -11.09 -24.85 25.43
N SER A 2 -11.03 -23.69 24.75
CA SER A 2 -9.78 -22.92 24.54
C SER A 2 -9.47 -21.91 25.64
N PHE A 3 -10.01 -22.12 26.85
CA PHE A 3 -9.77 -21.26 28.01
C PHE A 3 -8.62 -21.83 28.83
N HIS A 4 -7.58 -21.03 29.04
CA HIS A 4 -6.39 -21.38 29.81
C HIS A 4 -6.38 -20.61 31.13
N PRO A 5 -6.53 -21.27 32.30
CA PRO A 5 -6.49 -20.59 33.59
C PRO A 5 -5.18 -19.83 33.80
N LEU A 6 -5.27 -18.63 34.38
CA LEU A 6 -4.13 -17.75 34.62
C LEU A 6 -4.01 -17.42 36.10
N HIS A 7 -3.00 -17.99 36.76
CA HIS A 7 -2.71 -17.72 38.17
C HIS A 7 -1.62 -16.66 38.30
N THR A 8 -1.96 -15.52 38.90
CA THR A 8 -1.06 -14.36 38.97
C THR A 8 -1.48 -13.35 40.04
N ASP A 9 -0.48 -12.68 40.62
CA ASP A 9 -0.67 -11.55 41.55
C ASP A 9 -0.66 -10.19 40.83
N ILE A 10 -0.53 -10.18 39.49
CA ILE A 10 -0.53 -8.96 38.69
C ILE A 10 -1.94 -8.33 38.75
N PRO A 11 -2.08 -7.05 39.12
CA PRO A 11 -3.38 -6.39 39.20
C PRO A 11 -4.04 -6.31 37.83
N LEU A 12 -5.38 -6.35 37.82
CA LEU A 12 -6.16 -6.13 36.61
C LEU A 12 -6.10 -4.66 36.18
N PRO A 13 -6.07 -4.37 34.86
CA PRO A 13 -6.20 -3.00 34.40
C PRO A 13 -7.63 -2.47 34.65
N GLU A 14 -7.76 -1.16 34.92
CA GLU A 14 -9.07 -0.53 35.13
C GLU A 14 -9.92 -0.48 33.86
N LYS A 15 -9.27 -0.38 32.70
CA LYS A 15 -9.89 -0.36 31.38
C LYS A 15 -9.19 -1.36 30.46
N MET A 16 -9.91 -1.88 29.49
CA MET A 16 -9.31 -2.70 28.46
C MET A 16 -8.39 -1.85 27.59
N ASN A 17 -7.19 -2.34 27.29
CA ASN A 17 -6.24 -1.63 26.45
C ASN A 17 -6.78 -1.39 25.03
N ASN A 18 -6.46 -0.23 24.46
CA ASN A 18 -6.93 0.13 23.13
C ASN A 18 -6.17 -0.69 22.06
N PRO A 19 -6.83 -1.57 21.28
CA PRO A 19 -6.11 -2.48 20.38
C PRO A 19 -5.40 -1.79 19.22
N PHE A 20 -5.66 -0.49 18.99
CA PHE A 20 -5.00 0.30 17.96
C PHE A 20 -3.75 1.04 18.46
N PHE A 21 -3.56 1.13 19.77
CA PHE A 21 -2.40 1.77 20.39
C PHE A 21 -2.30 1.37 21.87
N TYR A 22 -1.35 0.50 22.19
CA TYR A 22 -1.14 0.03 23.55
C TYR A 22 0.30 -0.47 23.75
N GLU A 23 0.74 -0.50 25.01
CA GLU A 23 1.84 -1.37 25.44
C GLU A 23 1.23 -2.66 26.04
N PRO A 24 1.78 -3.85 25.74
CA PRO A 24 1.25 -5.09 26.29
C PRO A 24 1.20 -5.07 27.81
N HIS A 25 0.01 -5.30 28.38
CA HIS A 25 -0.15 -5.43 29.83
C HIS A 25 0.67 -6.64 30.35
N PRO A 26 1.24 -6.59 31.57
CA PRO A 26 2.04 -7.70 32.11
C PRO A 26 1.30 -9.06 32.12
N LEU A 27 -0.03 -9.06 32.31
CA LEU A 27 -0.86 -10.26 32.17
C LEU A 27 -0.78 -10.88 30.76
N CYS A 28 -0.88 -10.05 29.72
CA CYS A 28 -0.73 -10.50 28.34
C CYS A 28 0.68 -11.02 28.05
N LEU A 29 1.72 -10.43 28.66
CA LEU A 29 3.09 -10.92 28.52
C LEU A 29 3.26 -12.31 29.16
N LEU A 30 2.60 -12.57 30.29
CA LEU A 30 2.62 -13.88 30.95
C LEU A 30 1.95 -14.94 30.06
N ALA A 31 0.73 -14.68 29.58
CA ALA A 31 0.04 -15.56 28.65
C ALA A 31 0.80 -15.74 27.32
N ALA A 32 1.43 -14.68 26.79
CA ALA A 32 2.21 -14.76 25.56
C ALA A 32 3.42 -15.69 25.70
N LYS A 33 4.06 -15.79 26.87
CA LYS A 33 5.16 -16.74 27.10
C LYS A 33 4.69 -18.19 27.00
N GLU A 34 3.50 -18.50 27.52
CA GLU A 34 2.91 -19.84 27.39
C GLU A 34 2.61 -20.17 25.93
N ILE A 35 2.04 -19.22 25.18
CA ILE A 35 1.81 -19.38 23.74
C ILE A 35 3.14 -19.61 23.00
N GLN A 36 4.17 -18.81 23.30
CA GLN A 36 5.50 -18.94 22.70
C GLN A 36 6.13 -20.31 22.95
N ALA A 37 5.92 -20.91 24.12
CA ALA A 37 6.39 -22.26 24.43
C ALA A 37 5.65 -23.34 23.62
N HIS A 38 4.40 -23.08 23.23
CA HIS A 38 3.59 -24.00 22.43
C HIS A 38 3.86 -23.89 20.91
N ILE A 39 4.19 -22.70 20.39
CA ILE A 39 4.37 -22.48 18.93
C ILE A 39 5.38 -23.44 18.24
N PRO A 40 6.55 -23.79 18.82
CA PRO A 40 7.49 -24.71 18.17
C PRO A 40 6.87 -26.05 17.75
N GLN A 41 5.80 -26.48 18.42
CA GLN A 41 5.07 -27.72 18.12
C GLN A 41 4.27 -27.62 16.81
N LEU A 42 3.97 -26.40 16.34
CA LEU A 42 3.16 -26.14 15.14
C LEU A 42 3.92 -26.23 13.81
N GLN A 43 5.25 -26.42 13.84
CA GLN A 43 6.11 -26.60 12.66
C GLN A 43 5.83 -25.59 11.51
N LEU A 44 5.84 -24.30 11.84
CA LEU A 44 5.49 -23.23 10.90
C LEU A 44 6.57 -23.05 9.81
N ASN A 45 6.14 -22.98 8.55
CA ASN A 45 7.01 -22.71 7.40
C ASN A 45 7.23 -21.21 7.13
N GLU A 46 6.40 -20.35 7.70
CA GLU A 46 6.41 -18.90 7.48
C GLU A 46 6.10 -18.14 8.78
N GLY A 47 6.45 -16.86 8.82
CA GLY A 47 6.10 -16.02 9.95
C GLY A 47 4.60 -15.77 10.06
N LYS A 48 4.09 -15.66 11.28
CA LYS A 48 2.65 -15.54 11.55
C LYS A 48 2.39 -14.68 12.80
N MET A 49 1.24 -14.01 12.81
CA MET A 49 0.78 -13.28 14.00
C MET A 49 0.12 -14.24 14.97
N PHE A 50 0.48 -14.13 16.24
CA PHE A 50 -0.15 -14.77 17.38
C PHE A 50 -0.69 -13.73 18.33
N GLY A 51 -1.68 -14.09 19.14
CA GLY A 51 -2.24 -13.17 20.12
C GLY A 51 -2.88 -13.86 21.30
N THR A 52 -2.98 -13.10 22.38
CA THR A 52 -3.67 -13.49 23.61
C THR A 52 -4.75 -12.47 23.95
N LEU A 53 -5.86 -12.94 24.50
CA LEU A 53 -6.87 -12.13 25.17
C LEU A 53 -7.05 -12.66 26.59
N ILE A 54 -6.69 -11.84 27.57
CA ILE A 54 -7.02 -12.10 28.97
C ILE A 54 -8.51 -11.89 29.14
N VAL A 55 -9.18 -12.88 29.73
CA VAL A 55 -10.63 -12.87 29.94
C VAL A 55 -10.98 -13.34 31.34
N LYS A 56 -12.15 -12.91 31.83
CA LYS A 56 -12.82 -13.55 32.97
C LYS A 56 -13.95 -14.47 32.52
N ARG A 57 -14.03 -15.63 33.17
CA ARG A 57 -15.16 -16.56 33.12
C ARG A 57 -15.77 -16.62 34.51
N GLY A 58 -16.74 -15.75 34.79
CA GLY A 58 -17.18 -15.51 36.16
C GLY A 58 -16.04 -14.90 36.98
N GLU A 59 -15.66 -15.55 38.08
CA GLU A 59 -14.55 -15.12 38.94
C GLU A 59 -13.17 -15.63 38.46
N GLU A 60 -13.15 -16.58 37.52
CA GLU A 60 -11.90 -17.20 37.08
C GLU A 60 -11.21 -16.35 36.01
N LEU A 61 -9.95 -16.01 36.26
CA LEU A 61 -9.08 -15.33 35.30
C LEU A 61 -8.38 -16.36 34.42
N GLY A 62 -8.37 -16.11 33.11
CA GLY A 62 -7.66 -16.93 32.15
C GLY A 62 -7.30 -16.16 30.90
N TYR A 63 -6.80 -16.88 29.90
CA TYR A 63 -6.54 -16.33 28.59
C TYR A 63 -7.05 -17.23 27.47
N LEU A 64 -7.31 -16.58 26.34
CA LEU A 64 -7.55 -17.21 25.05
C LEU A 64 -6.32 -16.99 24.16
N ALA A 65 -6.00 -17.95 23.30
CA ALA A 65 -4.92 -17.84 22.33
C ALA A 65 -5.47 -17.90 20.90
N ALA A 66 -4.87 -17.13 19.97
CA ALA A 66 -5.23 -17.15 18.55
C ALA A 66 -4.00 -16.98 17.65
N TYR A 67 -4.17 -17.33 16.38
CA TYR A 67 -3.23 -17.03 15.30
C TYR A 67 -3.96 -16.48 14.06
N SER A 68 -3.24 -15.72 13.23
CA SER A 68 -3.79 -15.12 12.00
C SER A 68 -3.91 -16.10 10.83
N GLY A 69 -5.00 -16.00 10.07
CA GLY A 69 -5.31 -16.87 8.93
C GLY A 69 -5.82 -18.24 9.37
N GLN A 70 -5.82 -19.21 8.47
CA GLN A 70 -6.09 -20.62 8.76
C GLN A 70 -4.88 -21.44 8.31
N ILE A 71 -4.51 -22.50 9.04
CA ILE A 71 -3.32 -23.31 8.75
C ILE A 71 -3.77 -24.57 8.01
N GLU A 72 -3.43 -24.70 6.73
CA GLU A 72 -3.80 -25.87 5.91
C GLU A 72 -3.03 -27.15 6.27
N ALA A 73 -1.85 -27.03 6.92
CA ALA A 73 -0.92 -28.14 7.14
C ALA A 73 -1.31 -29.07 8.30
N ILE A 74 -2.28 -28.69 9.10
CA ILE A 74 -2.77 -29.50 10.21
C ILE A 74 -4.27 -29.42 10.08
N ASP A 75 -4.92 -30.56 9.88
CA ASP A 75 -6.37 -30.71 9.97
C ASP A 75 -6.83 -29.83 11.14
N GLU A 76 -7.66 -28.79 10.92
CA GLU A 76 -8.09 -27.90 12.02
C GLU A 76 -8.64 -28.75 13.18
N LYS A 77 -9.15 -29.96 12.87
CA LYS A 77 -9.41 -31.05 13.80
C LYS A 77 -8.28 -31.35 14.78
N HIS A 78 -7.03 -31.57 14.37
CA HIS A 78 -5.94 -31.89 15.28
C HIS A 78 -5.48 -30.70 16.16
N ILE A 79 -5.47 -29.45 15.65
CA ILE A 79 -5.23 -28.26 16.50
C ILE A 79 -6.41 -28.03 17.47
N SER A 80 -7.63 -28.33 17.02
CA SER A 80 -8.83 -28.25 17.85
C SER A 80 -8.98 -29.40 18.85
N GLU A 81 -8.36 -30.56 18.59
CA GLU A 81 -8.32 -31.71 19.50
C GLU A 81 -7.48 -31.38 20.74
N GLU A 82 -6.36 -30.66 20.58
CA GLU A 82 -5.62 -30.07 21.71
C GLU A 82 -6.29 -28.80 22.29
N ASN A 83 -7.31 -28.26 21.61
CA ASN A 83 -8.12 -27.11 22.03
C ASN A 83 -7.34 -25.81 22.37
N TYR A 84 -6.04 -25.72 22.08
CA TYR A 84 -5.20 -24.63 22.61
C TYR A 84 -5.56 -23.26 22.02
N PHE A 85 -5.87 -23.19 20.73
CA PHE A 85 -6.26 -21.95 20.05
C PHE A 85 -7.77 -21.86 19.86
N VAL A 86 -8.30 -20.63 19.86
CA VAL A 86 -9.70 -20.38 19.49
C VAL A 86 -9.94 -20.73 18.02
N PRO A 87 -11.13 -21.25 17.67
CA PRO A 87 -11.46 -21.61 16.28
C PRO A 87 -11.51 -20.40 15.36
N ALA A 88 -11.52 -20.66 14.05
CA ALA A 88 -11.86 -19.64 13.06
C ALA A 88 -13.28 -19.09 13.29
N VAL A 89 -13.50 -17.81 12.99
CA VAL A 89 -14.85 -17.21 13.00
C VAL A 89 -15.78 -17.95 12.02
N PHE A 90 -15.24 -18.35 10.87
CA PHE A 90 -15.90 -19.17 9.87
C PHE A 90 -14.86 -20.08 9.20
N ASP A 91 -15.05 -21.39 9.29
CA ASP A 91 -14.25 -22.40 8.57
C ASP A 91 -14.74 -22.51 7.12
N TYR A 92 -13.95 -21.94 6.20
CA TYR A 92 -14.17 -22.09 4.76
C TYR A 92 -13.20 -23.08 4.12
N LEU A 93 -12.28 -23.67 4.89
CA LEU A 93 -11.30 -24.64 4.41
C LEU A 93 -11.85 -26.07 4.34
N ASN A 94 -13.02 -26.34 4.92
CA ASN A 94 -13.73 -27.60 4.75
C ASN A 94 -13.73 -28.06 3.27
N PRO A 95 -13.07 -29.20 2.92
CA PRO A 95 -12.94 -29.66 1.55
C PRO A 95 -14.27 -29.95 0.84
N LYS A 96 -15.31 -30.25 1.63
CA LYS A 96 -16.69 -30.48 1.15
C LYS A 96 -17.58 -29.24 1.29
N GLY A 97 -17.04 -28.13 1.78
CA GLY A 97 -17.74 -26.87 1.97
C GLY A 97 -17.99 -26.13 0.66
N TYR A 98 -18.99 -25.23 0.68
CA TYR A 98 -19.36 -24.41 -0.48
C TYR A 98 -18.18 -23.62 -1.05
N PHE A 99 -17.30 -23.10 -0.19
CA PHE A 99 -16.13 -22.34 -0.63
C PHE A 99 -15.18 -23.18 -1.48
N LYS A 100 -14.65 -24.28 -0.93
CA LYS A 100 -13.68 -25.15 -1.63
C LYS A 100 -14.25 -25.77 -2.91
N ILE A 101 -15.55 -26.12 -2.92
CA ILE A 101 -16.22 -26.62 -4.14
C ILE A 101 -16.19 -25.57 -5.27
N ASN A 102 -16.54 -24.33 -4.96
CA ASN A 102 -16.59 -23.26 -5.98
C ASN A 102 -15.18 -22.73 -6.32
N GLU A 103 -14.25 -22.70 -5.37
CA GLU A 103 -12.84 -22.43 -5.60
C GLU A 103 -12.25 -23.44 -6.60
N HIS A 104 -12.55 -24.74 -6.42
CA HIS A 104 -12.12 -25.79 -7.35
C HIS A 104 -12.70 -25.57 -8.76
N ARG A 105 -13.99 -25.21 -8.89
CA ARG A 105 -14.60 -24.88 -10.19
C ARG A 105 -13.90 -23.70 -10.88
N ILE A 106 -13.58 -22.64 -10.14
CA ILE A 106 -12.84 -21.49 -10.65
C ILE A 106 -11.42 -21.92 -11.09
N SER A 107 -10.76 -22.79 -10.32
CA SER A 107 -9.46 -23.36 -10.65
C SER A 107 -9.50 -24.18 -11.95
N LEU A 108 -10.57 -24.95 -12.20
CA LEU A 108 -10.78 -25.65 -13.48
C LEU A 108 -10.88 -24.66 -14.65
N ILE A 109 -11.60 -23.55 -14.51
CA ILE A 109 -11.67 -22.51 -15.55
C ILE A 109 -10.28 -21.92 -15.82
N ASN A 110 -9.49 -21.66 -14.78
CA ASN A 110 -8.10 -21.22 -14.96
C ASN A 110 -7.27 -22.24 -15.74
N LYS A 111 -7.38 -23.53 -15.41
CA LYS A 111 -6.70 -24.61 -16.16
C LYS A 111 -7.14 -24.65 -17.62
N GLU A 112 -8.42 -24.46 -17.91
CA GLU A 112 -8.92 -24.39 -19.29
C GLU A 112 -8.39 -23.17 -20.05
N ILE A 113 -8.38 -21.99 -19.43
CA ILE A 113 -7.80 -20.77 -20.01
C ILE A 113 -6.33 -21.02 -20.35
N THR A 114 -5.56 -21.57 -19.42
CA THR A 114 -4.15 -21.91 -19.64
C THR A 114 -4.03 -22.89 -20.81
N LYS A 115 -4.75 -24.01 -20.79
CA LYS A 115 -4.75 -25.03 -21.86
C LYS A 115 -5.04 -24.44 -23.23
N LEU A 116 -6.03 -23.56 -23.36
CA LEU A 116 -6.36 -22.91 -24.64
C LEU A 116 -5.26 -21.94 -25.07
N SER A 117 -4.76 -21.12 -24.14
CA SER A 117 -3.76 -20.09 -24.42
C SER A 117 -2.37 -20.65 -24.77
N THR A 118 -2.01 -21.80 -24.20
CA THR A 118 -0.70 -22.46 -24.38
C THR A 118 -0.79 -23.68 -25.29
N SER A 119 -1.94 -23.92 -25.94
CA SER A 119 -2.06 -25.06 -26.85
C SER A 119 -1.09 -24.91 -28.02
N TYR A 120 -0.41 -26.01 -28.36
CA TYR A 120 0.50 -26.06 -29.50
C TYR A 120 -0.17 -25.56 -30.79
N GLN A 121 -1.43 -25.95 -31.00
CA GLN A 121 -2.22 -25.54 -32.16
C GLN A 121 -2.42 -24.02 -32.21
N GLN A 122 -2.75 -23.36 -31.09
CA GLN A 122 -2.92 -21.90 -31.05
C GLN A 122 -1.60 -21.16 -31.27
N LEU A 123 -0.50 -21.64 -30.67
CA LEU A 123 0.83 -21.08 -30.90
C LEU A 123 1.26 -21.21 -32.36
N LYS A 124 1.04 -22.39 -32.96
CA LYS A 124 1.33 -22.67 -34.37
C LYS A 124 0.52 -21.76 -35.29
N LEU A 125 -0.79 -21.63 -35.09
CA LEU A 125 -1.64 -20.73 -35.88
C LEU A 125 -1.17 -19.27 -35.81
N ARG A 126 -0.78 -18.79 -34.63
CA ARG A 126 -0.24 -17.43 -34.45
C ARG A 126 1.09 -17.25 -35.16
N GLN A 127 1.99 -18.23 -35.08
CA GLN A 127 3.27 -18.18 -35.78
C GLN A 127 3.06 -18.20 -37.30
N GLU A 128 2.17 -19.05 -37.81
CA GLU A 128 1.82 -19.11 -39.23
C GLU A 128 1.23 -17.79 -39.72
N TYR A 129 0.32 -17.19 -38.92
CA TYR A 129 -0.24 -15.88 -39.22
C TYR A 129 0.85 -14.80 -39.32
N GLN A 130 1.75 -14.72 -38.32
CA GLN A 130 2.86 -13.75 -38.32
C GLN A 130 3.78 -13.93 -39.53
N ASN A 131 4.22 -15.16 -39.79
CA ASN A 131 5.09 -15.47 -40.92
C ASN A 131 4.43 -15.10 -42.27
N LEU A 132 3.13 -15.37 -42.42
CA LEU A 132 2.40 -15.04 -43.64
C LEU A 132 2.15 -13.53 -43.78
N GLU A 133 1.91 -12.85 -42.66
CA GLU A 133 1.74 -11.40 -42.61
C GLU A 133 3.03 -10.67 -43.02
N GLU A 134 4.18 -11.14 -42.52
CA GLU A 134 5.50 -10.62 -42.90
C GLU A 134 5.77 -10.83 -44.39
N LYS A 135 5.51 -12.04 -44.93
CA LYS A 135 5.64 -12.32 -46.36
C LYS A 135 4.73 -11.42 -47.21
N SER A 136 3.49 -11.22 -46.78
CA SER A 136 2.54 -10.33 -47.44
C SER A 136 3.03 -8.89 -47.46
N LYS A 137 3.49 -8.37 -46.32
CA LYS A 137 4.06 -7.02 -46.22
C LYS A 137 5.30 -6.86 -47.10
N ALA A 138 6.23 -7.82 -47.06
CA ALA A 138 7.45 -7.79 -47.86
C ALA A 138 7.15 -7.75 -49.36
N LEU A 139 6.24 -8.61 -49.84
CA LEU A 139 5.84 -8.64 -51.25
C LEU A 139 5.16 -7.33 -51.69
N ILE A 140 4.27 -6.78 -50.85
CA ILE A 140 3.63 -5.49 -51.15
C ILE A 140 4.69 -4.38 -51.26
N VAL A 141 5.67 -4.35 -50.35
CA VAL A 141 6.77 -3.38 -50.36
C VAL A 141 7.65 -3.55 -51.61
N GLU A 142 8.00 -4.78 -51.98
CA GLU A 142 8.77 -5.10 -53.18
C GLU A 142 8.08 -4.52 -54.44
N LYS A 143 6.80 -4.85 -54.64
CA LYS A 143 6.04 -4.38 -55.81
C LYS A 143 5.83 -2.85 -55.79
N GLN A 144 5.60 -2.25 -54.63
CA GLN A 144 5.53 -0.79 -54.51
C GLN A 144 6.86 -0.10 -54.84
N THR A 145 7.98 -0.70 -54.43
CA THR A 145 9.31 -0.18 -54.69
C THR A 145 9.64 -0.25 -56.17
N ALA A 146 9.38 -1.39 -56.83
CA ALA A 146 9.51 -1.53 -58.28
C ALA A 146 8.66 -0.48 -59.03
N MET A 147 7.42 -0.26 -58.59
CA MET A 147 6.54 0.76 -59.16
C MET A 147 7.09 2.19 -58.99
N LYS A 148 7.67 2.51 -57.82
CA LYS A 148 8.30 3.82 -57.56
C LYS A 148 9.55 4.03 -58.43
N ILE A 149 10.41 3.03 -58.55
CA ILE A 149 11.63 3.09 -59.39
C ILE A 149 11.24 3.30 -60.86
N ALA A 150 10.29 2.52 -61.38
CA ALA A 150 9.82 2.66 -62.74
C ALA A 150 9.19 4.04 -63.00
N LYS A 151 8.43 4.58 -62.02
CA LYS A 151 7.89 5.94 -62.11
C LYS A 151 9.01 6.98 -62.20
N ALA A 152 10.02 6.92 -61.32
CA ALA A 152 11.15 7.86 -61.33
C ALA A 152 11.92 7.80 -62.66
N LYS A 153 12.12 6.61 -63.23
CA LYS A 153 12.75 6.43 -64.54
C LYS A 153 11.92 7.10 -65.65
N ARG A 154 10.61 6.89 -65.68
CA ARG A 154 9.70 7.53 -66.65
C ARG A 154 9.71 9.05 -66.53
N ASP A 155 9.66 9.57 -65.30
CA ASP A 155 9.67 11.01 -65.05
C ASP A 155 10.99 11.66 -65.52
N LYS A 156 12.13 11.00 -65.29
CA LYS A 156 13.45 11.44 -65.81
C LYS A 156 13.50 11.41 -67.34
N THR A 157 12.96 10.39 -67.99
CA THR A 157 12.93 10.32 -69.46
C THR A 157 12.08 11.43 -70.06
N ARG A 158 10.91 11.73 -69.47
CA ARG A 158 10.02 12.84 -69.89
C ARG A 158 10.67 14.22 -69.77
N GLN A 159 11.60 14.39 -68.83
CA GLN A 159 12.35 15.64 -68.63
C GLN A 159 13.52 15.80 -69.60
N THR A 160 14.06 14.69 -70.15
CA THR A 160 15.30 14.71 -70.94
C THR A 160 15.07 14.69 -72.45
N ARG A 161 13.93 14.18 -72.94
CA ARG A 161 13.59 14.22 -74.37
C ARG A 161 12.08 14.21 -74.64
N ILE A 162 11.71 14.69 -75.81
CA ILE A 162 10.35 14.55 -76.36
C ILE A 162 10.18 13.09 -76.78
N LEU A 163 9.10 12.46 -76.30
CA LEU A 163 8.77 11.05 -76.51
C LEU A 163 7.83 10.90 -77.71
N THR A 164 7.96 9.81 -78.46
CA THR A 164 6.99 9.45 -79.50
C THR A 164 5.68 8.93 -78.89
N GLU A 165 4.58 8.95 -79.65
CA GLU A 165 3.29 8.43 -79.17
C GLU A 165 3.37 6.95 -78.76
N GLU A 166 4.15 6.16 -79.49
CA GLU A 166 4.39 4.74 -79.21
C GLU A 166 5.13 4.52 -77.88
N GLU A 167 6.11 5.37 -77.57
CA GLU A 167 6.83 5.35 -76.29
C GLU A 167 5.91 5.75 -75.12
N GLN A 168 5.02 6.73 -75.32
CA GLN A 168 4.04 7.14 -74.29
C GLN A 168 3.01 6.06 -74.00
N LEU A 169 2.51 5.37 -75.03
CA LEU A 169 1.58 4.25 -74.89
C LEU A 169 2.24 3.09 -74.11
N THR A 170 3.50 2.78 -74.43
CA THR A 170 4.29 1.73 -73.76
C THR A 170 4.49 2.06 -72.28
N MET A 171 4.86 3.30 -71.94
CA MET A 171 4.98 3.76 -70.55
C MET A 171 3.66 3.69 -69.78
N THR A 172 2.53 3.96 -70.45
CA THR A 172 1.20 3.88 -69.85
C THR A 172 0.81 2.44 -69.53
N ARG A 173 1.04 1.50 -70.46
CA ARG A 173 0.86 0.06 -70.25
C ARG A 173 1.71 -0.47 -69.10
N GLU A 174 2.99 -0.09 -69.04
CA GLU A 174 3.89 -0.44 -67.94
C GLU A 174 3.37 0.08 -66.58
N SER A 175 2.88 1.33 -66.54
CA SER A 175 2.30 1.87 -65.31
C SER A 175 1.03 1.14 -64.87
N GLN A 176 0.15 0.78 -65.80
CA GLN A 176 -1.08 0.03 -65.50
C GLN A 176 -0.72 -1.37 -65.00
N TYR A 177 0.23 -2.04 -65.65
CA TYR A 177 0.73 -3.35 -65.25
C TYR A 177 1.29 -3.34 -63.82
N LEU A 178 2.19 -2.39 -63.49
CA LEU A 178 2.79 -2.30 -62.15
C LEU A 178 1.75 -1.97 -61.05
N LYS A 179 0.74 -1.14 -61.36
CA LYS A 179 -0.40 -0.93 -60.44
C LYS A 179 -1.19 -2.21 -60.23
N ALA A 180 -1.43 -2.99 -61.28
CA ALA A 180 -2.10 -4.28 -61.20
C ALA A 180 -1.27 -5.32 -60.42
N GLU A 181 0.07 -5.30 -60.54
CA GLU A 181 0.98 -6.16 -59.75
C GLU A 181 0.90 -5.84 -58.25
N VAL A 182 0.91 -4.55 -57.86
CA VAL A 182 0.71 -4.15 -56.46
C VAL A 182 -0.67 -4.60 -55.96
N HIS A 183 -1.71 -4.50 -56.78
CA HIS A 183 -3.03 -4.97 -56.41
C HIS A 183 -3.08 -6.49 -56.24
N ARG A 184 -2.49 -7.26 -57.16
CA ARG A 184 -2.38 -8.72 -57.08
C ARG A 184 -1.60 -9.16 -55.83
N ALA A 185 -0.49 -8.48 -55.51
CA ALA A 185 0.28 -8.74 -54.30
C ALA A 185 -0.55 -8.55 -53.01
N LYS A 186 -1.42 -7.53 -52.96
CA LYS A 186 -2.33 -7.31 -51.82
C LYS A 186 -3.40 -8.41 -51.69
N LEU A 187 -3.83 -8.99 -52.81
CA LEU A 187 -4.86 -10.04 -52.81
C LEU A 187 -4.28 -11.43 -52.55
N GLN A 188 -3.02 -11.69 -52.93
CA GLN A 188 -2.37 -13.00 -52.91
C GLN A 188 -2.46 -13.74 -51.57
N TYR A 189 -2.36 -13.01 -50.45
CA TYR A 189 -2.42 -13.60 -49.10
C TYR A 189 -3.67 -13.21 -48.32
N LYS A 190 -4.57 -12.42 -48.89
CA LYS A 190 -5.71 -11.84 -48.17
C LYS A 190 -6.62 -12.90 -47.57
N GLU A 191 -7.02 -13.87 -48.39
CA GLU A 191 -7.94 -14.94 -47.97
C GLU A 191 -7.31 -15.85 -46.91
N LYS A 192 -6.06 -16.28 -47.12
CA LYS A 192 -5.33 -17.11 -46.14
C LYS A 192 -5.13 -16.40 -44.80
N LEU A 193 -4.77 -15.12 -44.82
CA LEU A 193 -4.67 -14.31 -43.60
C LEU A 193 -6.03 -14.14 -42.92
N GLN A 194 -7.11 -14.00 -43.67
CA GLN A 194 -8.46 -13.89 -43.13
C GLN A 194 -8.90 -15.19 -42.45
N LEU A 195 -8.66 -16.35 -43.06
CA LEU A 195 -8.98 -17.65 -42.47
C LEU A 195 -8.20 -17.90 -41.17
N LEU A 196 -6.88 -17.68 -41.19
CA LEU A 196 -6.04 -17.83 -40.00
C LEU A 196 -6.48 -16.87 -38.88
N ARG A 197 -6.83 -15.63 -39.22
CA ARG A 197 -7.35 -14.64 -38.28
C ARG A 197 -8.67 -15.12 -37.64
N GLN A 198 -9.61 -15.62 -38.44
CA GLN A 198 -10.90 -16.11 -37.93
C GLN A 198 -10.72 -17.25 -36.92
N GLU A 199 -9.83 -18.20 -37.20
CA GLU A 199 -9.53 -19.30 -36.27
C GLU A 199 -8.87 -18.82 -34.97
N ILE A 200 -7.92 -17.87 -35.06
CA ILE A 200 -7.30 -17.25 -33.89
C ILE A 200 -8.35 -16.50 -33.05
N GLU A 201 -9.19 -15.69 -33.69
CA GLU A 201 -10.23 -14.88 -33.05
C GLU A 201 -11.27 -15.76 -32.35
N LYS A 202 -11.65 -16.90 -32.93
CA LYS A 202 -12.56 -17.86 -32.30
C LYS A 202 -12.04 -18.38 -30.96
N ASN A 203 -10.76 -18.75 -30.91
CA ASN A 203 -10.12 -19.20 -29.66
C ASN A 203 -9.96 -18.05 -28.66
N ASP A 204 -9.63 -16.85 -29.13
CA ASP A 204 -9.48 -15.67 -28.28
C ASP A 204 -10.82 -15.23 -27.67
N GLN A 205 -11.92 -15.30 -28.43
CA GLN A 205 -13.27 -15.07 -27.93
C GLN A 205 -13.63 -16.07 -26.82
N LYS A 206 -13.33 -17.36 -27.01
CA LYS A 206 -13.55 -18.39 -25.98
C LYS A 206 -12.76 -18.08 -24.70
N ILE A 207 -11.49 -17.70 -24.83
CA ILE A 207 -10.65 -17.30 -23.68
C ILE A 207 -11.22 -16.06 -23.00
N ALA A 208 -11.69 -15.07 -23.75
CA ALA A 208 -12.28 -13.86 -23.21
C ALA A 208 -13.56 -14.15 -22.40
N LEU A 209 -14.44 -15.01 -22.92
CA LEU A 209 -15.65 -15.44 -22.22
C LEU A 209 -15.32 -16.21 -20.93
N LEU A 210 -14.33 -17.11 -20.96
CA LEU A 210 -13.88 -17.84 -19.77
C LEU A 210 -13.28 -16.89 -18.73
N LYS A 211 -12.49 -15.89 -19.14
CA LYS A 211 -11.94 -14.86 -18.23
C LYS A 211 -13.04 -14.04 -17.56
N LEU A 212 -14.08 -13.67 -18.32
CA LEU A 212 -15.23 -12.94 -17.79
C LEU A 212 -16.00 -13.79 -16.77
N SER A 213 -16.33 -15.04 -17.13
CA SER A 213 -17.01 -15.99 -16.25
C SER A 213 -16.21 -16.27 -14.97
N ARG A 214 -14.90 -16.51 -15.09
CA ARG A 214 -13.99 -16.69 -13.95
C ARG A 214 -14.01 -15.50 -13.00
N LYS A 215 -13.96 -14.27 -13.54
CA LYS A 215 -14.02 -13.05 -12.73
C LYS A 215 -15.36 -12.98 -11.98
N GLN A 216 -16.48 -13.14 -12.68
CA GLN A 216 -17.80 -13.08 -12.06
C GLN A 216 -17.96 -14.12 -10.94
N GLN A 217 -17.56 -15.37 -11.17
CA GLN A 217 -17.62 -16.43 -10.15
C GLN A 217 -16.72 -16.14 -8.97
N SER A 218 -15.51 -15.61 -9.19
CA SER A 218 -14.59 -15.20 -8.13
C SER A 218 -15.16 -14.07 -7.28
N ASP A 219 -15.76 -13.06 -7.92
CA ASP A 219 -16.36 -11.90 -7.22
C ASP A 219 -17.57 -12.35 -6.39
N GLN A 220 -18.44 -13.20 -6.94
CA GLN A 220 -19.59 -13.79 -6.24
C GLN A 220 -19.15 -14.67 -5.06
N LEU A 221 -18.13 -15.51 -5.25
CA LEU A 221 -17.61 -16.38 -4.20
C LEU A 221 -17.03 -15.57 -3.04
N GLN A 222 -16.31 -14.48 -3.32
CA GLN A 222 -15.81 -13.60 -2.27
C GLN A 222 -16.94 -12.87 -1.52
N GLN A 223 -17.94 -12.36 -2.23
CA GLN A 223 -19.11 -11.74 -1.59
C GLN A 223 -19.84 -12.73 -0.68
N TRP A 224 -20.05 -13.96 -1.16
CA TRP A 224 -20.61 -15.03 -0.35
C TRP A 224 -19.75 -15.33 0.87
N LEU A 225 -18.42 -15.44 0.71
CA LEU A 225 -17.51 -15.72 1.82
C LEU A 225 -17.64 -14.64 2.91
N PHE A 226 -17.57 -13.36 2.52
CA PHE A 226 -17.68 -12.25 3.47
C PHE A 226 -19.04 -12.16 4.18
N SER A 227 -20.12 -12.64 3.54
CA SER A 227 -21.43 -12.70 4.20
C SER A 227 -21.54 -13.82 5.24
N GLN A 228 -20.65 -14.82 5.22
CA GLN A 228 -20.63 -15.89 6.23
C GLN A 228 -19.97 -15.48 7.54
N PHE A 229 -19.09 -14.46 7.53
CA PHE A 229 -18.42 -13.96 8.73
C PHE A 229 -19.36 -13.10 9.56
N ASN A 230 -20.13 -13.74 10.44
CA ASN A 230 -21.08 -13.12 11.35
C ASN A 230 -20.39 -12.65 12.65
N ILE A 231 -20.02 -11.37 12.69
CA ILE A 231 -19.22 -10.78 13.76
C ILE A 231 -20.10 -10.26 14.90
N LEU A 232 -19.84 -10.74 16.11
CA LEU A 232 -20.48 -10.30 17.35
C LEU A 232 -19.87 -9.01 17.90
N ASN A 233 -20.70 -8.14 18.47
CA ASN A 233 -20.25 -7.12 19.42
C ASN A 233 -20.46 -7.56 20.87
N LYS A 234 -19.99 -6.76 21.83
CA LYS A 234 -20.11 -7.06 23.27
C LYS A 234 -21.56 -7.26 23.74
N GLU A 235 -22.53 -6.61 23.10
CA GLU A 235 -23.96 -6.73 23.41
C GLU A 235 -24.61 -7.98 22.80
N GLY A 236 -23.86 -8.80 22.06
CA GLY A 236 -24.38 -9.99 21.36
C GLY A 236 -25.09 -9.68 20.04
N LYS A 237 -24.99 -8.44 19.53
CA LYS A 237 -25.51 -8.08 18.19
C LYS A 237 -24.53 -8.55 17.12
N THR A 238 -25.06 -8.90 15.94
CA THR A 238 -24.28 -9.46 14.83
C THR A 238 -24.32 -8.56 13.60
N LYS A 239 -23.18 -8.43 12.91
CA LYS A 239 -23.09 -7.91 11.53
C LYS A 239 -22.15 -8.77 10.70
N ASN A 240 -22.44 -8.93 9.41
CA ASN A 240 -21.50 -9.56 8.51
C ASN A 240 -20.42 -8.57 8.03
N LEU A 241 -19.36 -9.07 7.38
CA LEU A 241 -18.27 -8.21 6.91
C LEU A 241 -18.71 -7.24 5.79
N LEU A 242 -19.67 -7.59 4.94
CA LEU A 242 -20.17 -6.68 3.91
C LEU A 242 -20.80 -5.43 4.55
N ASP A 243 -21.63 -5.62 5.57
CA ASP A 243 -22.29 -4.53 6.30
C ASP A 243 -21.29 -3.67 7.08
N ILE A 244 -20.27 -4.29 7.70
CA ILE A 244 -19.22 -3.57 8.45
C ILE A 244 -18.38 -2.69 7.52
N PHE A 245 -18.09 -3.17 6.31
CA PHE A 245 -17.18 -2.47 5.39
C PHE A 245 -17.88 -1.49 4.45
N GLN A 246 -19.21 -1.48 4.38
CA GLN A 246 -19.99 -0.64 3.46
C GLN A 246 -19.63 0.86 3.56
N ASP A 247 -19.41 1.36 4.77
CA ASP A 247 -19.10 2.77 5.05
C ASP A 247 -17.59 3.08 5.07
N THR A 248 -16.76 2.08 4.80
CA THR A 248 -15.30 2.26 4.71
C THR A 248 -14.89 2.79 3.34
N ALA A 249 -13.69 3.37 3.25
CA ALA A 249 -13.14 3.83 1.97
C ALA A 249 -12.99 2.70 0.92
N ALA A 250 -12.80 1.46 1.38
CA ALA A 250 -12.66 0.29 0.51
C ALA A 250 -14.00 -0.25 0.01
N LYS A 251 -15.10 -0.04 0.78
CA LYS A 251 -16.46 -0.59 0.61
C LYS A 251 -16.58 -2.11 0.63
N ILE A 252 -15.59 -2.81 0.09
CA ILE A 252 -15.48 -4.26 0.04
C ILE A 252 -14.39 -4.70 1.03
N PRO A 253 -14.65 -5.73 1.85
CA PRO A 253 -13.64 -6.28 2.76
C PRO A 253 -12.41 -6.79 1.99
N PRO A 254 -11.19 -6.51 2.47
CA PRO A 254 -9.98 -7.13 1.95
C PRO A 254 -9.96 -8.64 2.22
N ALA A 255 -9.22 -9.38 1.39
CA ALA A 255 -8.98 -10.80 1.62
C ALA A 255 -8.38 -11.05 3.02
N GLY A 256 -8.94 -12.04 3.72
CA GLY A 256 -8.62 -12.42 5.09
C GLY A 256 -9.09 -11.48 6.19
N SER A 257 -10.06 -10.60 5.88
CA SER A 257 -10.81 -9.89 6.93
C SER A 257 -11.58 -10.89 7.79
N GLY A 258 -11.58 -10.68 9.11
CA GLY A 258 -12.17 -11.61 10.08
C GLY A 258 -11.24 -12.75 10.53
N GLU A 259 -10.07 -12.91 9.92
CA GLU A 259 -9.14 -14.01 10.25
C GLU A 259 -7.95 -13.58 11.12
N CYS A 260 -7.89 -12.31 11.52
CA CYS A 260 -6.85 -11.81 12.42
C CYS A 260 -7.07 -12.32 13.86
N CYS A 261 -6.06 -12.17 14.72
CA CYS A 261 -6.12 -12.69 16.09
C CYS A 261 -7.22 -12.00 16.90
N GLU A 262 -7.31 -10.68 16.82
CA GLU A 262 -8.20 -9.85 17.63
C GLU A 262 -9.67 -10.17 17.37
N PRO A 263 -10.16 -10.21 16.11
CA PRO A 263 -11.54 -10.61 15.85
C PRO A 263 -11.85 -12.03 16.32
N LYS A 264 -10.94 -13.00 16.13
CA LYS A 264 -11.16 -14.39 16.59
C LYS A 264 -11.27 -14.48 18.11
N LEU A 265 -10.35 -13.84 18.83
CA LEU A 265 -10.31 -13.82 20.29
C LEU A 265 -11.60 -13.20 20.87
N LEU A 266 -11.98 -12.03 20.37
CA LEU A 266 -13.20 -11.34 20.82
C LEU A 266 -14.47 -12.09 20.42
N GLN A 267 -14.52 -12.66 19.21
CA GLN A 267 -15.66 -13.44 18.74
C GLN A 267 -15.89 -14.63 19.69
N TYR A 268 -14.83 -15.37 20.01
CA TYR A 268 -14.92 -16.51 20.92
C TYR A 268 -15.30 -16.07 22.33
N ALA A 269 -14.70 -14.99 22.84
CA ALA A 269 -15.06 -14.44 24.15
C ALA A 269 -16.54 -14.06 24.23
N PHE A 270 -17.06 -13.31 23.26
CA PHE A 270 -18.46 -12.89 23.24
C PHE A 270 -19.43 -14.07 23.06
N ALA A 271 -19.11 -15.02 22.19
CA ALA A 271 -19.92 -16.21 21.98
C ALA A 271 -20.03 -17.10 23.24
N ASN A 272 -19.02 -17.05 24.13
CA ASN A 272 -18.99 -17.79 25.39
C ASN A 272 -19.26 -16.92 26.62
N HIS A 273 -19.71 -15.68 26.43
CA HIS A 273 -19.98 -14.71 27.51
C HIS A 273 -18.78 -14.42 28.44
N TYR A 274 -17.56 -14.54 27.94
CA TYR A 274 -16.36 -14.16 28.68
C TYR A 274 -16.19 -12.63 28.65
N GLU A 275 -15.69 -12.08 29.76
CA GLU A 275 -15.40 -10.65 29.88
C GLU A 275 -13.96 -10.37 29.41
N PRO A 276 -13.76 -9.60 28.32
CA PRO A 276 -12.42 -9.21 27.88
C PRO A 276 -11.77 -8.23 28.86
N ILE A 277 -10.52 -8.50 29.24
CA ILE A 277 -9.74 -7.67 30.18
C ILE A 277 -8.64 -6.89 29.43
N CYS A 278 -7.75 -7.58 28.72
CA CYS A 278 -6.70 -6.96 27.93
C CYS A 278 -6.15 -7.93 26.88
N MET A 279 -5.59 -7.42 25.79
CA MET A 279 -5.05 -8.24 24.69
C MET A 279 -3.64 -7.81 24.26
N ALA A 280 -2.89 -8.74 23.70
CA ALA A 280 -1.65 -8.42 23.01
C ALA A 280 -1.40 -9.37 21.84
N MET A 281 -0.83 -8.83 20.76
CA MET A 281 -0.53 -9.57 19.52
C MET A 281 0.94 -9.41 19.20
N PHE A 282 1.61 -10.51 18.87
CA PHE A 282 3.03 -10.54 18.55
C PHE A 282 3.33 -11.36 17.29
N TRP A 283 4.41 -11.00 16.60
CA TRP A 283 4.86 -11.71 15.42
C TRP A 283 5.82 -12.84 15.76
N TRP A 284 5.63 -14.01 15.15
CA TRP A 284 6.53 -15.16 15.27
C TRP A 284 7.12 -15.51 13.90
N GLY A 285 8.40 -15.87 13.83
CA GLY A 285 9.09 -16.24 12.58
C GLY A 285 9.56 -15.06 11.69
N PRO A 286 10.02 -15.36 10.46
CA PRO A 286 10.60 -14.37 9.54
C PRO A 286 9.59 -13.33 9.05
N SER A 287 10.07 -12.16 8.66
CA SER A 287 9.24 -11.11 8.06
C SER A 287 8.68 -11.55 6.70
N PRO A 288 7.41 -11.25 6.36
CA PRO A 288 6.90 -11.47 5.01
C PRO A 288 7.55 -10.49 4.02
N LYS A 289 7.54 -10.83 2.73
CA LYS A 289 8.15 -9.96 1.68
C LYS A 289 7.46 -8.61 1.49
N THR A 290 6.21 -8.47 1.95
CA THR A 290 5.36 -7.31 1.66
C THR A 290 5.24 -6.33 2.83
N GLU A 291 5.69 -6.71 4.02
CA GLU A 291 5.58 -5.91 5.24
C GLU A 291 6.81 -6.13 6.12
N ILE A 292 7.16 -5.13 6.93
CA ILE A 292 8.23 -5.25 7.92
C ILE A 292 7.65 -5.79 9.22
N ARG A 293 8.07 -6.99 9.61
CA ARG A 293 7.70 -7.66 10.87
C ARG A 293 8.94 -8.19 11.56
N HIS A 294 9.03 -7.96 12.86
CA HIS A 294 10.15 -8.38 13.70
C HIS A 294 9.69 -9.50 14.63
N HIS A 295 10.50 -10.56 14.71
CA HIS A 295 10.25 -11.68 15.61
C HIS A 295 10.09 -11.19 17.06
N LEU A 296 9.08 -11.71 17.76
CA LEU A 296 8.68 -11.37 19.14
C LEU A 296 8.20 -9.93 19.35
N HIS A 297 8.13 -9.12 18.29
CA HIS A 297 7.63 -7.75 18.40
C HIS A 297 6.11 -7.73 18.49
N TYR A 298 5.59 -6.86 19.35
CA TYR A 298 4.15 -6.68 19.56
C TYR A 298 3.58 -5.62 18.62
N TYR A 299 2.42 -5.91 18.03
CA TYR A 299 1.81 -5.04 17.03
C TYR A 299 0.37 -4.68 17.42
N PRO A 300 -0.07 -3.44 17.14
CA PRO A 300 -1.47 -3.08 17.22
C PRO A 300 -2.26 -3.70 16.06
N ALA A 301 -3.58 -3.70 16.21
CA ALA A 301 -4.50 -4.17 15.20
C ALA A 301 -4.37 -3.35 13.90
N CYS A 302 -4.38 -4.05 12.75
CA CYS A 302 -4.22 -3.41 11.45
C CYS A 302 -5.40 -2.46 11.11
N ASN A 303 -5.12 -1.32 10.46
CA ASN A 303 -6.18 -0.36 10.13
C ASN A 303 -7.10 -0.82 8.99
N GLY A 304 -6.62 -1.70 8.11
CA GLY A 304 -7.36 -2.09 6.90
C GLY A 304 -8.40 -3.16 7.13
N LYS A 305 -8.01 -4.25 7.80
CA LYS A 305 -8.87 -5.41 8.03
C LYS A 305 -9.53 -5.36 9.41
N CYS A 306 -8.74 -5.14 10.46
CA CYS A 306 -9.22 -5.24 11.83
C CYS A 306 -10.02 -4.00 12.26
N LYS A 307 -9.58 -2.79 11.92
CA LYS A 307 -10.21 -1.58 12.48
C LYS A 307 -11.70 -1.44 12.22
N PRO A 308 -12.24 -1.65 11.00
CA PRO A 308 -13.70 -1.61 10.81
C PRO A 308 -14.42 -2.66 11.67
N ILE A 309 -13.87 -3.87 11.75
CA ILE A 309 -14.43 -4.99 12.51
C ILE A 309 -14.40 -4.67 14.01
N LEU A 310 -13.24 -4.26 14.54
CA LEU A 310 -13.06 -3.97 15.95
C LEU A 310 -13.88 -2.75 16.40
N LEU A 311 -14.05 -1.72 15.57
CA LEU A 311 -14.95 -0.60 15.87
C LEU A 311 -16.41 -1.05 16.07
N TRP A 312 -16.81 -2.14 15.41
CA TRP A 312 -18.10 -2.80 15.65
C TRP A 312 -18.06 -3.66 16.93
N MET A 313 -17.05 -4.53 17.06
CA MET A 313 -16.96 -5.51 18.15
C MET A 313 -16.87 -4.85 19.54
N LEU A 314 -16.14 -3.74 19.61
CA LEU A 314 -15.77 -3.06 20.86
C LEU A 314 -16.84 -2.10 21.39
N GLN A 315 -17.97 -1.95 20.69
CA GLN A 315 -19.08 -1.11 21.15
C GLN A 315 -19.58 -1.60 22.52
N GLY A 316 -19.66 -0.68 23.49
CA GLY A 316 -20.09 -0.98 24.86
C GLY A 316 -19.00 -1.47 25.82
N LEU A 317 -17.74 -1.63 25.35
CA LEU A 317 -16.61 -1.93 26.25
C LEU A 317 -15.98 -0.66 26.83
N ASN A 318 -15.52 -0.76 28.08
CA ASN A 318 -14.72 0.27 28.73
C ASN A 318 -13.25 0.15 28.28
N ILE A 319 -12.86 0.95 27.30
CA ILE A 319 -11.55 0.88 26.63
C ILE A 319 -10.75 2.14 26.95
N GLU A 320 -9.44 1.98 27.10
CA GLU A 320 -8.50 3.10 27.19
C GLU A 320 -8.63 4.06 26.01
N ASP A 321 -8.49 5.35 26.31
CA ASP A 321 -8.44 6.36 25.27
C ASP A 321 -7.25 6.12 24.35
N ASN A 322 -7.45 6.33 23.06
CA ASN A 322 -6.33 6.30 22.13
C ASN A 322 -5.41 7.48 22.49
N LEU A 323 -4.24 7.20 23.07
CA LEU A 323 -3.29 8.21 23.53
C LEU A 323 -2.85 9.17 22.42
N LEU A 324 -2.91 8.77 21.14
CA LEU A 324 -2.65 9.65 20.00
C LEU A 324 -3.73 10.74 19.81
N ASN A 325 -4.92 10.53 20.36
CA ASN A 325 -6.06 11.45 20.30
C ASN A 325 -6.17 12.35 21.54
N LEU A 326 -5.43 12.08 22.61
CA LEU A 326 -5.43 12.96 23.79
C LEU A 326 -4.89 14.35 23.40
N GLN A 327 -5.75 15.35 23.54
CA GLN A 327 -5.35 16.75 23.35
C GLN A 327 -4.45 17.15 24.51
N LYS A 328 -3.16 17.32 24.23
CA LYS A 328 -2.30 18.15 25.07
C LYS A 328 -2.29 19.53 24.46
N LYS A 329 -2.63 20.56 25.24
CA LYS A 329 -2.41 21.95 24.86
C LYS A 329 -0.90 22.13 24.70
N GLN A 330 -0.45 22.51 23.50
CA GLN A 330 0.98 22.63 23.18
C GLN A 330 1.26 24.08 22.77
N GLU A 331 2.28 24.68 23.37
CA GLU A 331 2.71 26.02 22.98
C GLU A 331 3.42 25.98 21.63
N LEU A 332 3.05 26.92 20.75
CA LEU A 332 3.70 27.11 19.46
C LEU A 332 4.64 28.31 19.56
N GLU A 333 5.94 28.05 19.52
CA GLU A 333 6.98 29.08 19.55
C GLU A 333 7.18 29.69 18.16
N GLU A 334 7.28 31.02 18.13
CA GLU A 334 7.54 31.82 16.93
C GLU A 334 9.02 32.21 16.89
N ILE A 335 9.74 31.71 15.90
CA ILE A 335 11.18 31.96 15.74
C ILE A 335 11.41 33.27 14.97
N TYR A 336 10.54 33.56 14.01
CA TYR A 336 10.62 34.74 13.17
C TYR A 336 9.24 35.10 12.63
N SER A 337 8.98 36.40 12.50
CA SER A 337 7.72 36.91 11.95
C SER A 337 7.93 38.31 11.40
N ASP A 338 7.41 38.54 10.20
CA ASP A 338 7.39 39.84 9.56
C ASP A 338 6.03 40.09 8.92
N HIS A 339 5.97 40.96 7.90
CA HIS A 339 4.74 41.23 7.17
C HIS A 339 4.25 40.05 6.32
N ASP A 340 5.17 39.23 5.80
CA ASP A 340 4.91 38.21 4.77
C ASP A 340 4.76 36.81 5.32
N LEU A 341 5.55 36.46 6.33
CA LEU A 341 5.70 35.08 6.77
C LEU A 341 5.98 34.97 8.26
N ILE A 342 5.82 33.74 8.75
CA ILE A 342 6.15 33.33 10.11
C ILE A 342 6.92 32.02 10.02
N VAL A 343 8.02 31.91 10.74
CA VAL A 343 8.72 30.64 10.97
C VAL A 343 8.49 30.23 12.41
N VAL A 344 7.96 29.03 12.60
CA VAL A 344 7.61 28.48 13.92
C VAL A 344 8.41 27.22 14.22
N TYR A 345 8.64 26.97 15.51
CA TYR A 345 9.03 25.66 16.00
C TYR A 345 7.77 24.83 16.22
N LYS A 346 7.53 23.81 15.38
CA LYS A 346 6.44 22.85 15.60
C LYS A 346 6.90 21.77 16.59
N PRO A 347 6.26 21.61 17.76
CA PRO A 347 6.60 20.50 18.66
C PRO A 347 6.19 19.14 18.06
N ALA A 348 6.84 18.08 18.52
CA ALA A 348 6.42 16.71 18.21
C ALA A 348 5.01 16.45 18.78
N GLY A 349 4.17 15.75 18.03
CA GLY A 349 2.78 15.49 18.37
C GLY A 349 1.78 16.53 17.85
N MET A 350 2.20 17.74 17.49
CA MET A 350 1.28 18.76 16.95
C MET A 350 1.03 18.54 15.44
N LEU A 351 -0.22 18.69 15.00
CA LEU A 351 -0.55 18.65 13.56
C LEU A 351 -0.11 19.94 12.86
N SER A 352 0.36 19.85 11.62
CA SER A 352 0.59 21.06 10.79
C SER A 352 -0.74 21.68 10.32
N VAL A 353 -1.73 20.85 10.01
CA VAL A 353 -3.08 21.24 9.54
C VAL A 353 -4.13 20.44 10.29
N PRO A 354 -5.38 20.95 10.45
CA PRO A 354 -6.43 20.23 11.14
C PRO A 354 -6.66 18.82 10.59
N GLY A 355 -6.80 17.85 11.49
CA GLY A 355 -7.13 16.47 11.17
C GLY A 355 -8.64 16.22 11.12
N LYS A 356 -9.05 14.95 11.11
CA LYS A 356 -10.47 14.58 11.28
C LYS A 356 -10.99 14.85 12.70
N ASN A 357 -10.10 14.80 13.68
CA ASN A 357 -10.41 15.08 15.09
C ASN A 357 -10.21 16.57 15.36
N ILE A 358 -10.90 17.10 16.39
CA ILE A 358 -10.83 18.49 16.83
C ILE A 358 -9.50 18.74 17.57
N ARG A 359 -8.35 18.46 16.98
CA ARG A 359 -7.03 18.73 17.61
C ARG A 359 -6.48 20.05 17.11
N GLU A 360 -5.85 20.81 18.01
CA GLU A 360 -5.07 21.98 17.61
C GLU A 360 -3.98 21.60 16.60
N SER A 361 -3.77 22.50 15.65
CA SER A 361 -2.74 22.43 14.64
C SER A 361 -2.02 23.77 14.55
N VAL A 362 -0.84 23.78 13.94
CA VAL A 362 -0.12 25.04 13.65
C VAL A 362 -1.04 26.03 12.95
N LEU A 363 -1.79 25.57 11.95
CA LEU A 363 -2.75 26.42 11.22
C LEU A 363 -3.86 26.98 12.11
N SER A 364 -4.44 26.19 13.01
CA SER A 364 -5.54 26.68 13.86
C SER A 364 -5.04 27.72 14.85
N ILE A 365 -3.89 27.47 15.48
CA ILE A 365 -3.26 28.41 16.44
C ILE A 365 -2.88 29.71 15.73
N LEU A 366 -2.25 29.64 14.55
CA LEU A 366 -1.80 30.83 13.84
C LEU A 366 -2.96 31.66 13.25
N LYS A 367 -4.07 31.02 12.85
CA LYS A 367 -5.29 31.75 12.44
C LYS A 367 -5.86 32.58 13.58
N GLU A 368 -5.84 32.04 14.80
CA GLU A 368 -6.31 32.77 15.99
C GLU A 368 -5.37 33.92 16.34
N ARG A 369 -4.04 33.69 16.31
CA ARG A 369 -3.04 34.73 16.59
C ARG A 369 -2.99 35.83 15.53
N TYR A 370 -3.28 35.50 14.27
CA TYR A 370 -3.17 36.40 13.12
C TYR A 370 -4.48 36.46 12.31
N PRO A 371 -5.57 37.00 12.87
CA PRO A 371 -6.88 37.03 12.20
C PRO A 371 -6.90 37.93 10.96
N LYS A 372 -5.90 38.82 10.83
CA LYS A 372 -5.71 39.72 9.68
C LYS A 372 -4.89 39.12 8.54
N ALA A 373 -4.34 37.91 8.70
CA ALA A 373 -3.60 37.24 7.64
C ALA A 373 -4.52 36.99 6.44
N THR A 374 -4.03 37.30 5.23
CA THR A 374 -4.77 37.12 3.99
C THR A 374 -4.25 35.90 3.23
N GLY A 375 -5.13 35.19 2.52
CA GLY A 375 -4.74 34.01 1.75
C GLY A 375 -4.40 32.75 2.59
N PRO A 376 -3.93 31.67 1.93
CA PRO A 376 -3.61 30.42 2.63
C PRO A 376 -2.29 30.53 3.39
N MET A 377 -2.27 30.17 4.69
CA MET A 377 -1.05 30.27 5.49
C MET A 377 -0.06 29.11 5.26
N ILE A 378 -0.54 27.90 4.97
CA ILE A 378 0.29 26.68 4.94
C ILE A 378 0.83 26.42 3.54
N VAL A 379 2.15 26.56 3.36
CA VAL A 379 2.87 26.27 2.10
C VAL A 379 3.52 24.90 2.08
N HIS A 380 3.85 24.34 3.24
CA HIS A 380 4.34 22.97 3.40
C HIS A 380 3.94 22.41 4.76
N ARG A 381 4.21 21.12 5.01
CA ARG A 381 3.79 20.45 6.24
C ARG A 381 4.87 19.52 6.77
N LEU A 382 4.89 19.41 8.09
CA LEU A 382 5.58 18.35 8.83
C LEU A 382 4.57 17.29 9.28
N ASP A 383 5.03 16.05 9.42
CA ASP A 383 4.24 14.99 10.04
C ASP A 383 3.92 15.35 11.50
N MET A 384 2.85 14.76 12.05
CA MET A 384 2.42 15.03 13.42
C MET A 384 3.57 14.76 14.41
N ALA A 385 4.25 13.62 14.28
CA ALA A 385 5.32 13.21 15.17
C ALA A 385 6.65 13.95 14.93
N THR A 386 6.87 14.53 13.73
CA THR A 386 8.09 15.27 13.41
C THR A 386 8.08 16.63 14.10
N SER A 387 9.22 17.05 14.67
CA SER A 387 9.37 18.39 15.26
C SER A 387 10.19 19.32 14.36
N GLY A 388 10.21 20.61 14.64
CA GLY A 388 11.15 21.58 14.05
C GLY A 388 10.53 22.65 13.17
N LEU A 389 11.36 23.23 12.31
CA LEU A 389 11.06 24.44 11.55
C LEU A 389 9.90 24.24 10.56
N LEU A 390 8.88 25.09 10.67
CA LEU A 390 7.81 25.22 9.69
C LEU A 390 7.67 26.69 9.31
N VAL A 391 7.70 26.98 8.00
CA VAL A 391 7.40 28.31 7.47
C VAL A 391 5.94 28.35 7.04
N VAL A 392 5.25 29.42 7.43
CA VAL A 392 3.90 29.75 7.01
C VAL A 392 3.86 31.18 6.47
N THR A 393 2.79 31.53 5.79
CA THR A 393 2.61 32.83 5.12
C THR A 393 1.47 33.61 5.77
N LYS A 394 1.55 34.94 5.70
CA LYS A 394 0.56 35.88 6.24
C LYS A 394 -0.24 36.57 5.13
N ASN A 395 0.21 36.47 3.89
CA ASN A 395 -0.47 37.06 2.72
C ASN A 395 -0.38 36.15 1.48
N LEU A 396 -1.24 36.44 0.48
CA LEU A 396 -1.36 35.65 -0.75
C LEU A 396 -0.09 35.70 -1.63
N GLU A 397 0.60 36.83 -1.68
CA GLU A 397 1.79 37.03 -2.51
C GLU A 397 2.95 36.16 -2.00
N ALA A 398 3.16 36.15 -0.68
CA ALA A 398 4.11 35.27 -0.01
C ALA A 398 3.78 33.79 -0.24
N TYR A 399 2.49 33.42 -0.17
CA TYR A 399 2.04 32.05 -0.45
C TYR A 399 2.40 31.59 -1.86
N ILE A 400 2.06 32.39 -2.88
CA ILE A 400 2.34 32.06 -4.29
C ILE A 400 3.85 31.93 -4.52
N ASN A 401 4.63 32.87 -3.97
CA ASN A 401 6.08 32.87 -4.12
C ASN A 401 6.74 31.64 -3.48
N LEU A 402 6.41 31.31 -2.22
CA LEU A 402 6.97 30.14 -1.56
C LEU A 402 6.50 28.83 -2.19
N GLN A 403 5.25 28.73 -2.65
CA GLN A 403 4.78 27.56 -3.40
C GLN A 403 5.59 27.32 -4.66
N LYS A 404 5.91 28.39 -5.41
CA LYS A 404 6.80 28.31 -6.57
C LYS A 404 8.18 27.79 -6.18
N GLN A 405 8.78 28.29 -5.11
CA GLN A 405 10.09 27.82 -4.63
C GLN A 405 10.07 26.34 -4.19
N PHE A 406 8.98 25.86 -3.58
CA PHE A 406 8.79 24.44 -3.28
C PHE A 406 8.68 23.59 -4.56
N ALA A 407 7.92 24.06 -5.55
CA ALA A 407 7.74 23.38 -6.82
C ALA A 407 9.03 23.31 -7.65
N GLU A 408 9.84 24.37 -7.60
CA GLU A 408 11.15 24.48 -8.28
C GLU A 408 12.30 23.84 -7.49
N HIS A 409 12.03 23.30 -6.29
CA HIS A 409 13.03 22.68 -5.42
C HIS A 409 14.20 23.61 -5.02
N THR A 410 13.98 24.93 -4.93
CA THR A 410 15.00 25.92 -4.55
C THR A 410 15.13 26.15 -3.04
N ILE A 411 14.17 25.62 -2.27
CA ILE A 411 14.19 25.60 -0.81
C ILE A 411 15.08 24.46 -0.33
N LYS A 412 16.09 24.79 0.50
CA LYS A 412 16.93 23.77 1.14
C LYS A 412 16.35 23.40 2.49
N LYS A 413 16.24 22.10 2.72
CA LYS A 413 15.78 21.52 3.99
C LYS A 413 16.83 20.52 4.45
N ARG A 414 17.19 20.57 5.72
CA ARG A 414 17.98 19.52 6.38
C ARG A 414 17.25 19.11 7.65
N TYR A 415 17.10 17.81 7.79
CA TYR A 415 16.55 17.17 8.97
C TYR A 415 17.67 16.44 9.68
N VAL A 416 17.52 16.25 10.98
CA VAL A 416 18.34 15.32 11.77
C VAL A 416 17.45 14.21 12.30
N ALA A 417 17.97 12.98 12.25
CA ALA A 417 17.29 11.81 12.79
C ALA A 417 18.26 10.94 13.61
N LEU A 418 17.73 10.25 14.63
CA LEU A 418 18.39 9.10 15.25
C LEU A 418 17.79 7.82 14.67
N LEU A 419 18.63 6.91 14.22
CA LEU A 419 18.26 5.59 13.71
C LEU A 419 18.44 4.53 14.79
N GLU A 420 17.78 3.38 14.65
CA GLU A 420 17.88 2.26 15.61
C GLU A 420 19.27 1.62 15.64
N HIS A 421 19.96 1.62 14.50
CA HIS A 421 21.31 1.06 14.33
C HIS A 421 22.29 2.07 13.72
N ILE A 422 23.58 1.73 13.67
CA ILE A 422 24.60 2.53 12.98
C ILE A 422 24.55 2.18 11.49
N PRO A 423 24.35 3.14 10.56
CA PRO A 423 24.38 2.85 9.13
C PRO A 423 25.77 2.42 8.65
N ASP A 424 25.82 1.45 7.74
CA ASP A 424 27.07 0.95 7.17
C ASP A 424 27.79 1.99 6.29
N GLN A 425 27.02 2.85 5.61
CA GLN A 425 27.52 3.88 4.70
C GLN A 425 27.40 5.27 5.34
N SER A 426 28.47 6.07 5.22
CA SER A 426 28.53 7.41 5.80
C SER A 426 27.75 8.46 5.00
N ILE A 427 27.57 8.28 3.68
CA ILE A 427 26.84 9.21 2.80
C ILE A 427 26.14 8.39 1.71
N GLY A 428 24.93 8.77 1.32
CA GLY A 428 24.25 8.12 0.19
C GLY A 428 22.98 8.81 -0.27
N ILE A 429 22.28 8.14 -1.20
CA ILE A 429 21.01 8.58 -1.78
C ILE A 429 20.03 7.41 -1.78
N VAL A 430 18.81 7.64 -1.29
CA VAL A 430 17.69 6.72 -1.40
C VAL A 430 16.70 7.28 -2.43
N ASP A 431 16.45 6.54 -3.51
CA ASP A 431 15.47 6.85 -4.56
C ASP A 431 14.44 5.72 -4.64
N LEU A 432 13.46 5.77 -3.74
CA LEU A 432 12.38 4.79 -3.67
C LEU A 432 11.05 5.52 -3.88
N PRO A 433 10.29 5.21 -4.97
CA PRO A 433 9.02 5.86 -5.24
C PRO A 433 7.95 5.43 -4.24
N LEU A 434 7.14 6.39 -3.77
CA LEU A 434 6.20 6.20 -2.67
C LEU A 434 4.75 6.45 -3.10
N LEU A 435 3.82 5.68 -2.53
CA LEU A 435 2.39 6.01 -2.53
C LEU A 435 1.74 5.76 -1.16
N PRO A 436 0.57 6.35 -0.91
CA PRO A 436 -0.24 6.00 0.26
C PRO A 436 -0.64 4.53 0.23
N ASP A 437 -0.53 3.87 1.39
CA ASP A 437 -1.20 2.60 1.58
C ASP A 437 -2.67 2.86 1.85
N ILE A 438 -3.54 2.52 0.89
CA ILE A 438 -4.99 2.72 1.01
C ILE A 438 -5.56 1.87 2.14
N MET A 439 -4.96 0.70 2.38
CA MET A 439 -5.44 -0.25 3.36
C MET A 439 -4.93 0.08 4.77
N ASP A 440 -3.77 0.71 4.91
CA ASP A 440 -3.20 1.02 6.23
C ASP A 440 -2.88 2.51 6.42
N ARG A 441 -3.81 3.39 6.02
CA ARG A 441 -3.64 4.84 6.22
C ARG A 441 -3.41 5.16 7.72
N PRO A 442 -2.45 6.04 8.06
CA PRO A 442 -1.75 6.98 7.19
C PRO A 442 -0.42 6.47 6.59
N ARG A 443 -0.10 5.17 6.69
CA ARG A 443 1.15 4.62 6.15
C ARG A 443 1.27 4.85 4.65
N GLN A 444 2.52 4.79 4.23
CA GLN A 444 2.98 4.85 2.85
C GLN A 444 3.70 3.54 2.56
N LYS A 445 3.82 3.20 1.29
CA LYS A 445 4.58 2.04 0.82
C LYS A 445 5.41 2.38 -0.39
N VAL A 446 6.45 1.59 -0.63
CA VAL A 446 7.26 1.65 -1.85
C VAL A 446 6.51 0.92 -2.97
N ASP A 447 6.45 1.52 -4.15
CA ASP A 447 5.89 0.89 -5.36
C ASP A 447 6.57 1.44 -6.60
N LYS A 448 7.34 0.58 -7.26
CA LYS A 448 8.15 0.94 -8.43
C LYS A 448 7.32 1.27 -9.66
N LYS A 449 6.06 0.84 -9.72
CA LYS A 449 5.18 1.01 -10.88
C LYS A 449 4.30 2.25 -10.78
N ASN A 450 3.68 2.48 -9.61
CA ASN A 450 2.67 3.53 -9.41
C ASN A 450 3.10 4.59 -8.39
N GLY A 451 4.22 4.38 -7.69
CA GLY A 451 4.71 5.32 -6.70
C GLY A 451 5.19 6.63 -7.31
N LYS A 452 5.00 7.73 -6.60
CA LYS A 452 5.56 9.03 -6.98
C LYS A 452 7.03 9.06 -6.64
N LYS A 453 7.86 9.57 -7.55
CA LYS A 453 9.30 9.76 -7.34
C LYS A 453 9.57 10.45 -6.00
N ALA A 454 10.45 9.85 -5.21
CA ALA A 454 10.86 10.36 -3.92
C ALA A 454 12.37 10.13 -3.72
N ILE A 455 13.13 11.20 -3.47
CA ILE A 455 14.59 11.15 -3.34
C ILE A 455 15.02 11.84 -2.04
N THR A 456 15.85 11.15 -1.27
CA THR A 456 16.48 11.65 -0.05
C THR A 456 17.99 11.44 -0.13
N LYS A 457 18.79 12.49 0.07
CA LYS A 457 20.23 12.34 0.36
C LYS A 457 20.42 12.24 1.87
N TYR A 458 21.40 11.48 2.31
CA TYR A 458 21.72 11.36 3.74
C TYR A 458 23.23 11.42 3.99
N GLN A 459 23.58 11.80 5.22
CA GLN A 459 24.94 11.81 5.72
C GLN A 459 24.92 11.43 7.21
N VAL A 460 25.69 10.42 7.59
CA VAL A 460 25.93 10.03 8.98
C VAL A 460 26.87 11.07 9.61
N ILE A 461 26.48 11.63 10.75
CA ILE A 461 27.21 12.71 11.43
C ILE A 461 27.74 12.32 12.81
N ALA A 462 27.14 11.31 13.44
CA ALA A 462 27.63 10.70 14.67
C ALA A 462 27.10 9.26 14.74
N GLN A 463 27.39 8.56 15.84
CA GLN A 463 26.80 7.25 16.11
C GLN A 463 25.28 7.36 15.96
N ASN A 464 24.71 6.49 15.10
CA ASN A 464 23.29 6.40 14.74
C ASN A 464 22.55 7.73 14.44
N ARG A 465 23.26 8.83 14.21
CA ARG A 465 22.71 10.17 13.94
C ARG A 465 22.98 10.56 12.50
N VAL A 466 21.93 10.92 11.79
CA VAL A 466 21.99 11.21 10.35
C VAL A 466 21.38 12.57 10.03
N TRP A 467 22.04 13.30 9.14
CA TRP A 467 21.40 14.36 8.38
C TRP A 467 20.66 13.77 7.19
N LEU A 468 19.44 14.27 6.96
CA LEU A 468 18.58 13.90 5.85
C LEU A 468 18.20 15.14 5.04
N TYR A 469 18.41 15.08 3.74
CA TYR A 469 18.15 16.16 2.78
C TYR A 469 17.09 15.69 1.77
N PRO A 470 15.79 15.91 2.06
CA PRO A 470 14.72 15.51 1.17
C PRO A 470 14.67 16.43 -0.06
N LEU A 471 15.05 15.89 -1.22
CA LEU A 471 14.99 16.62 -2.50
C LEU A 471 13.54 16.76 -2.98
N THR A 472 12.73 15.73 -2.72
CA THR A 472 11.27 15.75 -2.89
C THR A 472 10.56 15.93 -1.54
N GLY A 473 9.24 16.10 -1.55
CA GLY A 473 8.43 16.25 -0.33
C GLY A 473 7.22 15.31 -0.31
N ARG A 474 7.44 13.99 -0.30
CA ARG A 474 6.34 13.01 -0.19
C ARG A 474 6.00 12.76 1.28
N THR A 475 4.74 12.42 1.55
CA THR A 475 4.27 12.03 2.89
C THR A 475 5.16 10.93 3.46
N HIS A 476 5.60 11.07 4.71
CA HIS A 476 6.48 10.11 5.41
C HIS A 476 7.76 9.71 4.65
N GLN A 477 8.24 10.51 3.69
CA GLN A 477 9.34 10.11 2.81
C GLN A 477 10.60 9.68 3.57
N LEU A 478 11.06 10.52 4.49
CA LEU A 478 12.27 10.27 5.28
C LEU A 478 12.14 8.99 6.10
N ARG A 479 10.98 8.82 6.74
CA ARG A 479 10.65 7.67 7.59
C ARG A 479 10.66 6.35 6.80
N MET A 480 9.99 6.34 5.65
CA MET A 480 9.97 5.18 4.75
C MET A 480 11.35 4.85 4.18
N HIS A 481 12.09 5.86 3.73
CA HIS A 481 13.43 5.65 3.16
C HIS A 481 14.43 5.12 4.19
N CYS A 482 14.29 5.50 5.47
CA CYS A 482 15.10 4.93 6.54
C CYS A 482 14.69 3.48 6.83
N ALA A 483 13.39 3.20 6.99
CA ALA A 483 12.92 1.89 7.43
C ALA A 483 12.94 0.78 6.36
N HIS A 484 12.75 1.11 5.08
CA HIS A 484 12.61 0.10 4.02
C HIS A 484 13.92 -0.68 3.78
N GLU A 485 13.80 -1.97 3.45
CA GLU A 485 14.94 -2.87 3.21
C GLU A 485 15.83 -2.41 2.03
N GLU A 486 15.23 -1.94 0.94
CA GLU A 486 15.94 -1.33 -0.20
C GLU A 486 16.42 0.11 0.07
N GLY A 487 16.12 0.66 1.26
CA GLY A 487 16.52 1.99 1.70
C GLY A 487 17.73 1.93 2.62
N LEU A 488 17.62 2.46 3.83
CA LEU A 488 18.66 2.29 4.86
C LEU A 488 18.50 1.02 5.68
N ASN A 489 17.37 0.31 5.54
CA ASN A 489 17.01 -0.85 6.37
C ASN A 489 17.21 -0.60 7.88
N ASN A 490 16.95 0.62 8.31
CA ASN A 490 17.28 1.11 9.63
C ASN A 490 16.28 2.20 10.02
N PRO A 491 15.15 1.83 10.65
CA PRO A 491 14.08 2.76 11.00
C PRO A 491 14.57 3.91 11.88
N ILE A 492 13.85 5.04 11.81
CA ILE A 492 14.07 6.15 12.75
C ILE A 492 13.61 5.69 14.14
N LEU A 493 14.43 5.93 15.16
CA LEU A 493 14.11 5.62 16.54
C LEU A 493 12.78 6.28 16.93
N GLY A 494 11.91 5.50 17.58
CA GLY A 494 10.59 5.96 18.02
C GLY A 494 9.56 6.14 16.91
N ASP A 495 9.82 5.65 15.70
CA ASP A 495 8.84 5.64 14.62
C ASP A 495 7.76 4.58 14.86
N ASN A 496 6.65 5.01 15.47
CA ASN A 496 5.49 4.16 15.76
C ASN A 496 4.80 3.55 14.53
N LEU A 497 5.12 4.01 13.32
CA LEU A 497 4.63 3.37 12.10
C LEU A 497 5.69 2.39 11.61
N TYR A 498 6.89 2.85 11.30
CA TYR A 498 7.83 2.06 10.49
C TYR A 498 8.97 1.40 11.28
N GLY A 499 9.01 1.57 12.60
CA GLY A 499 9.99 0.97 13.48
C GLY A 499 9.40 0.69 14.85
N LYS A 500 10.24 0.75 15.88
CA LYS A 500 9.82 0.55 17.27
C LYS A 500 9.33 1.87 17.89
N PRO A 501 8.15 1.89 18.55
CA PRO A 501 7.70 3.08 19.27
C PRO A 501 8.63 3.41 20.45
N ALA A 502 8.71 4.70 20.77
CA ALA A 502 9.40 5.25 21.93
C ALA A 502 8.60 6.47 22.44
N ASP A 503 9.20 7.27 23.32
CA ASP A 503 8.60 8.50 23.85
C ASP A 503 8.26 9.54 22.76
N ARG A 504 9.02 9.55 21.66
CA ARG A 504 8.80 10.41 20.49
C ARG A 504 9.41 9.85 19.22
N LEU A 505 9.03 10.40 18.07
CA LEU A 505 9.81 10.24 16.85
C LEU A 505 11.08 11.11 16.93
N TYR A 506 12.24 10.48 16.75
CA TYR A 506 13.53 11.15 16.70
C TYR A 506 13.84 11.65 15.29
N LEU A 507 12.94 12.49 14.76
CA LEU A 507 13.08 13.21 13.49
C LEU A 507 12.77 14.69 13.70
N HIS A 508 13.69 15.55 13.28
CA HIS A 508 13.61 16.99 13.50
C HIS A 508 14.00 17.78 12.25
N ALA A 509 13.15 18.73 11.84
CA ALA A 509 13.42 19.70 10.79
C ALA A 509 14.36 20.80 11.32
N GLU A 510 15.66 20.51 11.29
CA GLU A 510 16.70 21.32 11.95
C GLU A 510 17.01 22.62 11.18
N TYR A 511 17.00 22.60 9.85
CA TYR A 511 17.42 23.73 9.03
C TYR A 511 16.51 23.95 7.81
N LEU A 512 16.22 25.22 7.55
CA LEU A 512 15.39 25.68 6.44
C LEU A 512 15.98 26.94 5.81
N GLU A 513 16.21 26.95 4.50
CA GLU A 513 16.74 28.10 3.76
C GLU A 513 15.94 28.33 2.47
N PHE A 514 15.53 29.58 2.24
CA PHE A 514 14.72 29.98 1.09
C PHE A 514 14.95 31.45 0.74
N THR A 515 14.39 31.89 -0.38
CA THR A 515 14.41 33.30 -0.79
C THR A 515 13.19 33.99 -0.20
N HIS A 516 13.39 35.07 0.54
CA HIS A 516 12.29 35.82 1.14
C HIS A 516 11.36 36.40 0.05
N PRO A 517 10.01 36.26 0.17
CA PRO A 517 9.07 36.63 -0.88
C PRO A 517 9.16 38.09 -1.36
N SER A 518 9.12 39.07 -0.44
CA SER A 518 9.17 40.49 -0.84
C SER A 518 10.58 41.06 -1.00
N THR A 519 11.53 40.65 -0.14
CA THR A 519 12.88 41.26 -0.16
C THR A 519 13.82 40.61 -1.18
N GLY A 520 13.51 39.41 -1.68
CA GLY A 520 14.39 38.66 -2.58
C GLY A 520 15.70 38.17 -1.96
N LYS A 521 15.94 38.43 -0.66
CA LYS A 521 17.16 38.00 0.04
C LYS A 521 17.09 36.51 0.39
N ARG A 522 18.22 35.80 0.32
CA ARG A 522 18.33 34.45 0.88
C ARG A 522 18.38 34.54 2.40
N ILE A 523 17.47 33.83 3.06
CA ILE A 523 17.40 33.73 4.52
C ILE A 523 17.44 32.26 4.94
N HIS A 524 17.96 32.00 6.13
CA HIS A 524 18.01 30.66 6.72
C HIS A 524 17.64 30.70 8.20
N PHE A 525 17.11 29.58 8.67
CA PHE A 525 16.77 29.34 10.06
C PHE A 525 17.35 27.99 10.46
N GLU A 526 17.88 27.92 11.68
CA GLU A 526 18.36 26.70 12.29
C GLU A 526 17.80 26.60 13.71
N TYR A 527 17.26 25.45 14.06
CA TYR A 527 16.81 25.12 15.40
C TYR A 527 17.38 23.76 15.76
N LYS A 528 18.24 23.68 16.78
CA LYS A 528 18.92 22.42 17.10
C LYS A 528 17.93 21.39 17.63
N ALA A 529 18.10 20.14 17.19
CA ALA A 529 17.27 19.07 17.70
C ALA A 529 17.46 18.90 19.22
N PRO A 530 16.38 18.62 19.96
CA PRO A 530 16.43 18.41 21.41
C PRO A 530 16.97 17.01 21.79
N PHE A 531 17.71 16.35 20.89
CA PHE A 531 18.24 15.00 21.01
C PHE A 531 19.54 14.82 20.23
#